data_AF-H0ESV2-F1
#
_entry.id   AF-H0ESV2-F1
#
_cell.length_a   1.000
_cell.length_b   1.000
_cell.length_c   1.000
_cell.angle_alpha   90.00
_cell.angle_beta   90.00
_cell.angle_gamma   90.00
#
_symmetry.space_group_name_H-M   'P 1'
#
loop_
_entity.id
_entity.type
_entity.pdbx_description
1 polymer ?
#
loop_
_entity_poly.entity_id
_entity_poly.type
_entity_poly.pdbx_seq_one_letter_code
_entity_poly.pdbx_strand_id
1 'polypeptide(L)'
;MSYDLVNWKYIGHSVPTLGFGSNGTYVYTASSVTGPWQQKTKISTCYYDAGMLIDDDNTIYIAYGNTQLSVAQLSKDGLSQVKTQVVYQTPSTIGTLEGSRMYKIKGSYYIFATRPANGQYILKSTNGPFGPYEVKQLLLNLPGPISGGGVPHQGGLVQTPAGEWCYMAFVDSYPGGRVPALAPIGWGSDGFPVLQTSNGAWGTSYIAPLPLRPLESPSGIDYFNGTSLGPQWEWNHNPDTTRNTLSRRILGPTSSGTIILNVENMKDGDRAGFALLRDTSAWVGVRRDGTALKISMWSGLTMTSTWATANTGSEVSSASVSGTRFWLRVYADIHAGTGKQGYFYYSTDGKSFQKLGSLTLNQAWNFFPGYRYAIFNYATKTLGGSVLIESFKVDSPGLTT
;
A
#
# COMPACT_ATOMS: atom_id res chain seq x y z
N MET A 1 9.26 2.67 9.89
CA MET A 1 10.46 3.30 10.49
C MET A 1 11.70 2.72 9.84
N SER A 2 12.69 3.56 9.60
CA SER A 2 14.03 3.19 9.14
C SER A 2 15.06 4.09 9.82
N TYR A 3 16.30 3.59 9.91
CA TYR A 3 17.45 4.34 10.41
C TYR A 3 18.51 4.60 9.32
N ASP A 4 18.29 4.07 8.11
CA ASP A 4 19.27 4.04 7.03
C ASP A 4 18.66 4.28 5.63
N LEU A 5 17.34 4.51 5.56
CA LEU A 5 16.51 4.64 4.36
C LEU A 5 16.39 3.38 3.49
N VAL A 6 17.00 2.25 3.89
CA VAL A 6 17.00 0.98 3.15
C VAL A 6 16.19 -0.08 3.88
N ASN A 7 16.42 -0.25 5.18
CA ASN A 7 15.74 -1.23 6.01
C ASN A 7 14.55 -0.58 6.71
N TRP A 8 13.34 -1.09 6.44
CA TRP A 8 12.08 -0.53 6.96
C TRP A 8 11.27 -1.57 7.72
N LYS A 9 10.68 -1.17 8.85
CA LYS A 9 9.65 -1.93 9.57
C LYS A 9 8.37 -1.14 9.78
N TYR A 10 7.23 -1.83 9.80
CA TYR A 10 5.98 -1.26 10.28
C TYR A 10 6.09 -0.94 11.77
N ILE A 11 5.52 0.19 12.20
CA ILE A 11 5.52 0.60 13.62
C ILE A 11 4.14 1.07 14.12
N GLY A 12 3.14 1.15 13.24
CA GLY A 12 1.80 1.65 13.57
C GLY A 12 1.12 2.26 12.34
N HIS A 13 -0.08 2.77 12.56
CA HIS A 13 -0.91 3.44 11.56
C HIS A 13 -1.41 4.78 12.11
N SER A 14 -1.49 5.79 11.24
CA SER A 14 -1.95 7.13 11.62
C SER A 14 -3.46 7.29 11.66
N VAL A 15 -4.20 6.40 11.00
CA VAL A 15 -5.65 6.49 10.90
C VAL A 15 -6.28 5.13 11.20
N PRO A 16 -6.88 4.95 12.39
CA PRO A 16 -7.40 3.65 12.82
C PRO A 16 -8.72 3.27 12.14
N THR A 17 -9.56 4.26 11.82
CA THR A 17 -10.84 4.08 11.10
C THR A 17 -11.14 5.35 10.31
N LEU A 18 -11.70 5.22 9.11
CA LEU A 18 -12.12 6.36 8.29
C LEU A 18 -13.61 6.27 8.00
N GLY A 19 -14.37 7.26 8.45
CA GLY A 19 -15.66 7.56 7.84
C GLY A 19 -15.41 8.40 6.60
N PHE A 20 -15.36 7.78 5.42
CA PHE A 20 -15.34 8.50 4.13
C PHE A 20 -16.69 9.24 3.97
N GLY A 21 -16.83 10.39 4.64
CA GLY A 21 -17.94 11.32 4.45
C GLY A 21 -17.72 12.18 3.19
N SER A 22 -18.31 13.37 3.18
CA SER A 22 -18.10 14.35 2.09
C SER A 22 -16.63 14.73 1.89
N ASN A 23 -16.31 15.28 0.71
CA ASN A 23 -14.98 15.83 0.38
C ASN A 23 -14.45 16.77 1.47
N GLY A 24 -13.13 16.76 1.68
CA GLY A 24 -12.42 17.62 2.63
C GLY A 24 -11.08 17.03 3.06
N THR A 25 -10.28 17.79 3.80
CA THR A 25 -8.99 17.37 4.33
C THR A 25 -9.08 17.13 5.83
N TYR A 26 -8.60 15.96 6.28
CA TYR A 26 -8.61 15.58 7.69
C TYR A 26 -7.22 15.79 8.30
N VAL A 27 -7.15 16.43 9.47
CA VAL A 27 -5.90 16.66 10.20
C VAL A 27 -5.85 15.74 11.40
N TYR A 28 -4.81 14.93 11.48
CA TYR A 28 -4.53 14.03 12.61
C TYR A 28 -3.20 14.41 13.25
N THR A 29 -3.12 14.31 14.58
CA THR A 29 -1.89 14.58 15.34
C THR A 29 -1.65 13.51 16.38
N ALA A 30 -0.38 13.23 16.68
CA ALA A 30 0.07 12.39 17.79
C ALA A 30 1.36 12.95 18.38
N SER A 31 1.62 12.69 19.66
CA SER A 31 2.92 13.01 20.30
C SER A 31 4.01 11.98 19.97
N SER A 32 3.63 10.80 19.48
CA SER A 32 4.51 9.75 18.99
C SER A 32 4.06 9.27 17.61
N VAL A 33 5.02 8.90 16.76
CA VAL A 33 4.75 8.29 15.44
C VAL A 33 3.96 6.98 15.53
N THR A 34 4.01 6.29 16.67
CA THR A 34 3.24 5.06 16.94
C THR A 34 1.82 5.35 17.42
N GLY A 35 1.44 6.62 17.58
CA GLY A 35 0.14 7.03 18.10
C GLY A 35 0.06 7.09 19.64
N PRO A 36 -1.15 7.23 20.19
CA PRO A 36 -2.43 7.27 19.48
C PRO A 36 -2.59 8.54 18.65
N TRP A 37 -3.07 8.38 17.42
CA TRP A 37 -3.40 9.50 16.53
C TRP A 37 -4.83 9.96 16.77
N GLN A 38 -5.02 11.27 16.84
CA GLN A 38 -6.33 11.89 17.06
C GLN A 38 -6.68 12.82 15.91
N GLN A 39 -7.88 12.68 15.35
CA GLN A 39 -8.41 13.67 14.41
C GLN A 39 -8.66 14.98 15.18
N LYS A 40 -8.03 16.07 14.73
CA LYS A 40 -8.21 17.41 15.31
C LYS A 40 -9.25 18.23 14.58
N THR A 41 -9.32 18.10 13.25
CA THR A 41 -10.32 18.81 12.45
C THR A 41 -10.56 18.12 11.11
N LYS A 42 -11.63 18.55 10.45
CA LYS A 42 -11.84 18.37 9.01
C LYS A 42 -11.96 19.76 8.39
N ILE A 43 -10.98 20.12 7.56
CA ILE A 43 -11.03 21.32 6.72
C ILE A 43 -11.93 21.02 5.53
N SER A 44 -12.85 21.95 5.21
CA SER A 44 -13.81 21.78 4.11
C SER A 44 -13.15 21.75 2.73
N THR A 45 -12.07 22.52 2.54
CA THR A 45 -11.27 22.47 1.33
C THR A 45 -10.66 21.08 1.18
N CYS A 46 -10.87 20.46 0.01
CA CYS A 46 -10.19 19.23 -0.37
C CYS A 46 -8.83 19.59 -0.95
N TYR A 47 -7.78 19.50 -0.14
CA TYR A 47 -6.40 19.61 -0.62
C TYR A 47 -6.01 18.32 -1.34
N TYR A 48 -6.47 18.19 -2.59
CA TYR A 48 -6.20 17.04 -3.44
C TYR A 48 -4.69 16.81 -3.58
N ASP A 49 -4.23 15.61 -3.22
CA ASP A 49 -2.81 15.21 -3.31
C ASP A 49 -1.84 16.20 -2.65
N ALA A 50 -2.13 16.52 -1.39
CA ALA A 50 -1.45 17.55 -0.63
C ALA A 50 -0.01 17.24 -0.19
N GLY A 51 0.82 18.28 -0.21
CA GLY A 51 2.15 18.35 0.38
C GLY A 51 2.25 19.49 1.39
N MET A 52 2.59 19.17 2.64
CA MET A 52 2.71 20.15 3.72
C MET A 52 4.15 20.60 3.93
N LEU A 53 4.33 21.91 4.11
CA LEU A 53 5.55 22.55 4.57
C LEU A 53 5.24 23.27 5.90
N ILE A 54 6.09 23.06 6.91
CA ILE A 54 6.18 23.94 8.07
C ILE A 54 7.44 24.78 7.86
N ASP A 55 7.27 26.07 7.65
CA ASP A 55 8.35 27.02 7.36
C ASP A 55 9.12 27.40 8.64
N ASP A 56 10.25 28.08 8.49
CA ASP A 56 11.17 28.48 9.58
C ASP A 56 10.49 29.42 10.60
N ASP A 57 9.47 30.17 10.18
CA ASP A 57 8.66 31.04 11.04
C ASP A 57 7.45 30.32 11.67
N ASN A 58 7.35 29.01 11.49
CA ASN A 58 6.22 28.14 11.86
C ASN A 58 4.93 28.39 11.07
N THR A 59 4.98 29.14 9.96
CA THR A 59 3.84 29.22 9.05
C THR A 59 3.68 27.88 8.32
N ILE A 60 2.44 27.38 8.29
CA ILE A 60 2.11 26.10 7.67
C ILE A 60 1.53 26.36 6.28
N TYR A 61 2.15 25.76 5.26
CA TYR A 61 1.70 25.82 3.88
C TYR A 61 1.33 24.43 3.38
N ILE A 62 0.31 24.36 2.50
CA ILE A 62 -0.12 23.15 1.81
C ILE A 62 -0.10 23.41 0.32
N ALA A 63 0.77 22.74 -0.44
CA ALA A 63 0.66 22.67 -1.89
C ALA A 63 -0.30 21.53 -2.28
N TYR A 64 -1.21 21.77 -3.22
CA TYR A 64 -2.22 20.80 -3.61
C TYR A 64 -2.80 21.10 -5.00
N GLY A 65 -3.53 20.13 -5.55
CA GLY A 65 -4.29 20.30 -6.80
C GLY A 65 -3.91 19.27 -7.87
N ASN A 66 -4.59 19.36 -9.01
CA ASN A 66 -4.36 18.55 -10.19
C ASN A 66 -4.42 19.47 -11.41
N THR A 67 -3.32 19.54 -12.16
CA THR A 67 -3.10 20.43 -13.32
C THR A 67 -3.07 21.92 -12.96
N GLN A 68 -4.06 22.43 -12.22
CA GLN A 68 -4.00 23.70 -11.52
C GLN A 68 -3.50 23.45 -10.09
N LEU A 69 -2.32 23.97 -9.77
CA LEU A 69 -1.70 23.83 -8.45
C LEU A 69 -1.92 25.10 -7.63
N SER A 70 -2.32 24.90 -6.38
CA SER A 70 -2.56 25.94 -5.40
C SER A 70 -1.67 25.76 -4.18
N VAL A 71 -1.40 26.85 -3.48
CA VAL A 71 -0.84 26.84 -2.13
C VAL A 71 -1.84 27.45 -1.18
N ALA A 72 -2.14 26.74 -0.09
CA ALA A 72 -2.89 27.26 1.04
C ALA A 72 -1.94 27.58 2.20
N GLN A 73 -2.26 28.63 2.95
CA GLN A 73 -1.69 28.89 4.28
C GLN A 73 -2.71 28.48 5.32
N LEU A 74 -2.27 27.74 6.34
CA LEU A 74 -3.10 27.36 7.47
C LEU A 74 -2.91 28.32 8.65
N SER A 75 -3.83 28.28 9.61
CA SER A 75 -3.70 28.92 10.91
C SER A 75 -2.48 28.37 11.66
N LYS A 76 -1.99 29.11 12.67
CA LYS A 76 -0.79 28.73 13.45
C LYS A 76 -0.88 27.34 14.10
N ASP A 77 -2.09 26.91 14.43
CA ASP A 77 -2.38 25.57 14.97
C ASP A 77 -2.57 24.49 13.88
N GLY A 78 -2.57 24.86 12.60
CA GLY A 78 -2.77 23.99 11.46
C GLY A 78 -4.20 23.50 11.27
N LEU A 79 -5.18 24.07 11.98
CA LEU A 79 -6.55 23.52 12.03
C LEU A 79 -7.57 24.20 11.12
N SER A 80 -7.19 25.28 10.44
CA SER A 80 -8.06 26.01 9.51
C SER A 80 -7.28 26.65 8.38
N GLN A 81 -7.96 26.91 7.25
CA GLN A 81 -7.38 27.65 6.14
C GLN A 81 -7.43 29.16 6.43
N VAL A 82 -6.29 29.85 6.33
CA VAL A 82 -6.21 31.32 6.38
C VAL A 82 -6.42 31.91 4.98
N LYS A 83 -5.70 31.40 3.98
CA LYS A 83 -5.86 31.80 2.59
C LYS A 83 -5.41 30.68 1.64
N THR A 84 -5.85 30.76 0.39
CA THR A 84 -5.38 29.89 -0.69
C THR A 84 -5.24 30.68 -1.99
N GLN A 85 -4.28 30.29 -2.82
CA GLN A 85 -3.99 30.95 -4.09
C GLN A 85 -3.52 29.92 -5.11
N VAL A 86 -3.99 30.03 -6.35
CA VAL A 86 -3.41 29.30 -7.49
C VAL A 86 -2.00 29.84 -7.74
N VAL A 87 -1.00 28.97 -7.69
CA VAL A 87 0.41 29.35 -7.87
C VAL A 87 0.98 28.91 -9.21
N TYR A 88 0.35 27.92 -9.86
CA TYR A 88 0.82 27.40 -11.13
C TYR A 88 -0.31 26.74 -11.92
N GLN A 89 -0.40 27.07 -13.20
CA GLN A 89 -1.26 26.37 -14.15
C GLN A 89 -0.37 25.54 -15.06
N THR A 90 -0.55 24.22 -15.04
CA THR A 90 0.27 23.32 -15.85
C THR A 90 -0.06 23.51 -17.34
N PRO A 91 0.95 23.78 -18.19
CA PRO A 91 0.76 23.83 -19.64
C PRO A 91 0.31 22.48 -20.21
N SER A 92 -0.51 22.52 -21.26
CA SER A 92 -0.96 21.31 -21.97
C SER A 92 0.19 20.47 -22.53
N THR A 93 1.35 21.08 -22.81
CA THR A 93 2.57 20.38 -23.26
C THR A 93 3.18 19.46 -22.21
N ILE A 94 2.94 19.72 -20.92
CA ILE A 94 3.30 18.83 -19.82
C ILE A 94 2.13 17.88 -19.53
N GLY A 95 0.90 18.39 -19.49
CA GLY A 95 -0.31 17.63 -19.16
C GLY A 95 -0.64 17.73 -17.68
N THR A 96 -1.05 16.62 -17.06
CA THR A 96 -1.43 16.60 -15.64
C THR A 96 -0.20 16.66 -14.74
N LEU A 97 -0.27 17.51 -13.71
CA LEU A 97 0.61 17.47 -12.55
C LEU A 97 -0.20 17.34 -11.26
N GLU A 98 0.15 16.39 -10.40
CA GLU A 98 -0.49 16.11 -9.10
C GLU A 98 0.52 15.61 -8.06
N GLY A 99 0.08 15.02 -6.95
CA GLY A 99 0.97 14.42 -5.95
C GLY A 99 1.94 15.41 -5.28
N SER A 100 1.47 16.61 -4.94
CA SER A 100 2.31 17.71 -4.47
C SER A 100 3.10 17.35 -3.20
N ARG A 101 4.39 17.70 -3.17
CA ARG A 101 5.23 17.76 -1.95
C ARG A 101 5.97 19.09 -1.88
N MET A 102 5.79 19.82 -0.78
CA MET A 102 6.32 21.17 -0.62
C MET A 102 7.54 21.20 0.29
N TYR A 103 8.56 21.97 -0.09
CA TYR A 103 9.81 22.12 0.67
C TYR A 103 10.27 23.57 0.66
N LYS A 104 11.05 23.94 1.68
CA LYS A 104 11.94 25.10 1.63
C LYS A 104 13.37 24.62 1.74
N ILE A 105 14.19 24.93 0.75
CA ILE A 105 15.59 24.48 0.66
C ILE A 105 16.45 25.68 0.27
N LYS A 106 17.38 26.05 1.16
CA LYS A 106 18.30 27.19 0.97
C LYS A 106 17.58 28.48 0.56
N GLY A 107 16.49 28.80 1.26
CA GLY A 107 15.69 30.02 1.04
C GLY A 107 14.74 29.98 -0.18
N SER A 108 14.78 28.93 -1.01
CA SER A 108 13.84 28.74 -2.11
C SER A 108 12.73 27.75 -1.76
N TYR A 109 11.55 27.96 -2.33
CA TYR A 109 10.37 27.11 -2.16
C TYR A 109 10.23 26.16 -3.34
N TYR A 110 9.97 24.89 -3.06
CA TYR A 110 9.84 23.84 -4.07
C TYR A 110 8.52 23.12 -3.95
N ILE A 111 7.90 22.79 -5.09
CA ILE A 111 6.78 21.86 -5.17
C ILE A 111 7.18 20.73 -6.12
N PHE A 112 7.31 19.53 -5.60
CA PHE A 112 7.44 18.31 -6.40
C PHE A 112 6.04 17.88 -6.82
N ALA A 113 5.81 17.73 -8.12
CA ALA A 113 4.55 17.23 -8.67
C ALA A 113 4.81 16.13 -9.71
N THR A 114 4.08 15.03 -9.59
CA THR A 114 4.16 13.91 -10.52
C THR A 114 3.37 14.21 -11.79
N ARG A 115 3.85 13.72 -12.93
CA ARG A 115 3.07 13.55 -14.16
C ARG A 115 2.72 12.06 -14.27
N PRO A 116 1.51 11.64 -13.86
CA PRO A 116 1.17 10.23 -13.85
C PRO A 116 1.14 9.65 -15.27
N ALA A 117 1.67 8.46 -15.52
CA ALA A 117 2.43 7.57 -14.62
C ALA A 117 3.93 7.55 -14.97
N ASN A 118 4.46 8.62 -15.57
CA ASN A 118 5.76 8.57 -16.27
C ASN A 118 6.69 9.77 -16.07
N GLY A 119 6.40 10.72 -15.20
CA GLY A 119 7.27 11.88 -15.00
C GLY A 119 7.23 12.47 -13.61
N GLN A 120 8.26 13.24 -13.30
CA GLN A 120 8.34 14.06 -12.09
C GLN A 120 8.84 15.45 -12.49
N TYR A 121 8.11 16.49 -12.06
CA TYR A 121 8.43 17.89 -12.30
C TYR A 121 8.60 18.62 -10.97
N ILE A 122 9.46 19.61 -10.99
CA ILE A 122 9.82 20.44 -9.84
C ILE A 122 9.45 21.87 -10.19
N LEU A 123 8.61 22.46 -9.36
CA LEU A 123 8.37 23.90 -9.37
C LEU A 123 9.29 24.52 -8.34
N LYS A 124 9.94 25.64 -8.66
CA LYS A 124 10.79 26.40 -7.75
C LYS A 124 10.39 27.87 -7.73
N SER A 125 10.38 28.48 -6.55
CA SER A 125 10.22 29.93 -6.37
C SER A 125 11.25 30.48 -5.40
N THR A 126 11.83 31.62 -5.74
CA THR A 126 12.71 32.40 -4.86
C THR A 126 11.98 33.58 -4.21
N ASN A 127 10.70 33.79 -4.53
CA ASN A 127 9.92 34.97 -4.10
C ASN A 127 8.90 34.64 -3.01
N GLY A 128 8.90 33.41 -2.50
CA GLY A 128 8.03 32.96 -1.42
C GLY A 128 7.16 31.76 -1.80
N PRO A 129 6.35 31.28 -0.84
CA PRO A 129 5.52 30.07 -1.02
C PRO A 129 4.40 30.26 -2.05
N PHE A 130 4.00 31.50 -2.33
CA PHE A 130 2.96 31.84 -3.31
C PHE A 130 3.49 32.15 -4.71
N GLY A 131 4.79 31.98 -4.94
CA GLY A 131 5.39 32.13 -6.26
C GLY A 131 5.81 33.57 -6.61
N PRO A 132 6.02 33.85 -7.92
CA PRO A 132 5.80 32.95 -9.06
C PRO A 132 6.75 31.75 -9.04
N TYR A 133 6.33 30.66 -9.69
CA TYR A 133 7.11 29.43 -9.80
C TYR A 133 7.62 29.22 -11.24
N GLU A 134 8.91 28.90 -11.36
CA GLU A 134 9.50 28.27 -12.55
C GLU A 134 9.37 26.75 -12.45
N VAL A 135 9.27 26.04 -13.58
CA VAL A 135 9.13 24.57 -13.62
C VAL A 135 10.31 23.93 -14.33
N LYS A 136 10.75 22.76 -13.86
CA LYS A 136 11.75 21.93 -14.53
C LYS A 136 11.40 20.45 -14.42
N GLN A 137 11.69 19.70 -15.46
CA GLN A 137 11.57 18.24 -15.47
C GLN A 137 12.72 17.63 -14.65
N LEU A 138 12.39 16.76 -13.67
CA LEU A 138 13.37 15.91 -12.98
C LEU A 138 13.61 14.62 -13.76
N LEU A 139 12.53 13.97 -14.21
CA LEU A 139 12.57 12.76 -15.02
C LEU A 139 11.30 12.65 -15.89
N LEU A 140 11.43 11.98 -17.04
CA LEU A 140 10.32 11.64 -17.93
C LEU A 140 10.64 10.34 -18.68
N ASN A 141 9.72 9.37 -18.66
CA ASN A 141 9.90 8.04 -19.27
C ASN A 141 11.20 7.33 -18.88
N LEU A 142 11.70 7.58 -17.67
CA LEU A 142 12.95 7.00 -17.19
C LEU A 142 12.73 5.51 -16.89
N PRO A 143 13.49 4.58 -17.51
CA PRO A 143 13.37 3.16 -17.21
C PRO A 143 13.56 2.89 -15.71
N GLY A 144 12.63 2.11 -15.14
CA GLY A 144 12.59 1.81 -13.71
C GLY A 144 13.50 0.64 -13.31
N PRO A 145 13.71 0.44 -11.98
CA PRO A 145 14.58 -0.62 -11.46
C PRO A 145 13.91 -1.99 -11.39
N ILE A 146 12.60 -2.08 -11.65
CA ILE A 146 11.83 -3.34 -11.59
C ILE A 146 11.53 -3.79 -13.02
N SER A 147 12.03 -4.97 -13.39
CA SER A 147 11.74 -5.57 -14.70
C SER A 147 10.23 -5.78 -14.87
N GLY A 148 9.67 -5.26 -15.97
CA GLY A 148 8.23 -5.26 -16.24
C GLY A 148 7.41 -4.23 -15.46
N GLY A 149 8.05 -3.46 -14.56
CA GLY A 149 7.43 -2.35 -13.83
C GLY A 149 7.40 -1.05 -14.62
N GLY A 150 6.69 -0.06 -14.08
CA GLY A 150 6.56 1.27 -14.65
C GLY A 150 7.76 2.19 -14.39
N VAL A 151 7.56 3.48 -14.67
CA VAL A 151 8.53 4.54 -14.42
C VAL A 151 8.44 4.97 -12.94
N PRO A 152 9.55 5.17 -12.22
CA PRO A 152 9.52 5.75 -10.88
C PRO A 152 8.95 7.16 -10.90
N HIS A 153 7.91 7.42 -10.11
CA HIS A 153 7.25 8.72 -10.03
C HIS A 153 6.59 8.91 -8.65
N GLN A 154 6.08 10.13 -8.40
CA GLN A 154 5.33 10.53 -7.20
C GLN A 154 6.01 10.14 -5.87
N GLY A 155 6.58 11.14 -5.22
CA GLY A 155 7.45 10.88 -4.09
C GLY A 155 7.88 12.12 -3.35
N GLY A 156 8.76 11.94 -2.37
CA GLY A 156 9.31 13.02 -1.58
C GLY A 156 10.83 13.00 -1.50
N LEU A 157 11.39 14.17 -1.18
CA LEU A 157 12.79 14.32 -0.83
C LEU A 157 12.99 14.02 0.66
N VAL A 158 14.11 13.39 0.97
CA VAL A 158 14.63 13.24 2.32
C VAL A 158 16.08 13.68 2.34
N GLN A 159 16.46 14.47 3.35
CA GLN A 159 17.84 14.84 3.61
C GLN A 159 18.39 13.99 4.74
N THR A 160 19.59 13.43 4.57
CA THR A 160 20.33 12.74 5.63
C THR A 160 20.93 13.75 6.61
N PRO A 161 21.33 13.33 7.83
CA PRO A 161 22.06 14.20 8.76
C PRO A 161 23.39 14.73 8.19
N ALA A 162 23.99 14.03 7.22
CA ALA A 162 25.20 14.47 6.53
C ALA A 162 24.92 15.51 5.42
N GLY A 163 23.65 15.85 5.17
CA GLY A 163 23.24 16.84 4.19
C GLY A 163 22.99 16.30 2.78
N GLU A 164 23.16 14.99 2.58
CA GLU A 164 22.89 14.31 1.30
C GLU A 164 21.38 14.19 1.07
N TRP A 165 20.96 14.18 -0.20
CA TRP A 165 19.55 14.13 -0.55
C TRP A 165 19.20 12.82 -1.27
N CYS A 166 18.03 12.28 -0.97
CA CYS A 166 17.45 11.16 -1.71
C CYS A 166 16.02 11.48 -2.11
N TYR A 167 15.58 10.92 -3.23
CA TYR A 167 14.20 10.96 -3.70
C TYR A 167 13.58 9.57 -3.56
N MET A 168 12.54 9.49 -2.73
CA MET A 168 11.73 8.29 -2.52
C MET A 168 10.47 8.38 -3.37
N ALA A 169 10.46 7.70 -4.50
CA ALA A 169 9.34 7.55 -5.43
C ALA A 169 8.60 6.21 -5.20
N PHE A 170 7.63 5.89 -6.05
CA PHE A 170 7.19 4.51 -6.24
C PHE A 170 7.21 4.09 -7.71
N VAL A 171 7.18 2.78 -7.93
CA VAL A 171 7.09 2.11 -9.23
C VAL A 171 5.79 1.30 -9.27
N ASP A 172 4.99 1.49 -10.31
CA ASP A 172 3.85 0.60 -10.59
C ASP A 172 4.38 -0.79 -10.99
N SER A 173 4.10 -1.80 -10.16
CA SER A 173 4.63 -3.17 -10.25
C SER A 173 3.50 -4.19 -10.04
N TYR A 174 2.41 -4.06 -10.78
CA TYR A 174 1.26 -4.96 -10.69
C TYR A 174 1.59 -6.36 -11.22
N PRO A 175 1.14 -7.43 -10.55
CA PRO A 175 0.08 -7.48 -9.52
C PRO A 175 0.54 -7.20 -8.07
N GLY A 176 1.83 -6.91 -7.84
CA GLY A 176 2.40 -6.55 -6.53
C GLY A 176 2.00 -5.16 -6.00
N GLY A 177 1.42 -4.31 -6.85
CA GLY A 177 0.97 -2.96 -6.50
C GLY A 177 2.05 -1.92 -6.77
N ARG A 178 2.14 -0.91 -5.90
CA ARG A 178 3.08 0.22 -6.06
C ARG A 178 4.21 0.09 -5.05
N VAL A 179 5.44 -0.02 -5.54
CA VAL A 179 6.62 -0.39 -4.75
C VAL A 179 7.54 0.83 -4.59
N PRO A 180 7.92 1.23 -3.36
CA PRO A 180 8.85 2.34 -3.17
C PRO A 180 10.19 2.12 -3.86
N ALA A 181 10.77 3.18 -4.42
CA ALA A 181 12.10 3.18 -5.01
C ALA A 181 12.87 4.43 -4.54
N LEU A 182 14.13 4.25 -4.14
CA LEU A 182 14.99 5.32 -3.65
C LEU A 182 16.14 5.58 -4.62
N ALA A 183 16.44 6.85 -4.88
CA ALA A 183 17.61 7.27 -5.66
C ALA A 183 18.26 8.51 -5.05
N PRO A 184 19.59 8.68 -5.15
CA PRO A 184 20.27 9.89 -4.73
C PRO A 184 19.90 11.11 -5.58
N ILE A 185 19.97 12.29 -4.96
CA ILE A 185 19.71 13.59 -5.57
C ILE A 185 20.93 14.49 -5.42
N GLY A 186 21.41 15.00 -6.55
CA GLY A 186 22.34 16.12 -6.63
C GLY A 186 21.60 17.44 -6.84
N TRP A 187 22.37 18.54 -6.95
CA TRP A 187 21.82 19.88 -7.16
C TRP A 187 22.55 20.57 -8.31
N GLY A 188 21.79 21.07 -9.28
CA GLY A 188 22.31 21.90 -10.36
C GLY A 188 22.70 23.30 -9.88
N SER A 189 23.51 23.99 -10.68
CA SER A 189 23.90 25.38 -10.42
C SER A 189 22.72 26.37 -10.45
N ASP A 190 21.62 26.00 -11.09
CA ASP A 190 20.35 26.72 -11.13
C ASP A 190 19.48 26.50 -9.88
N GLY A 191 19.95 25.67 -8.94
CA GLY A 191 19.25 25.33 -7.71
C GLY A 191 18.15 24.28 -7.89
N PHE A 192 18.01 23.64 -9.05
CA PHE A 192 17.09 22.51 -9.20
C PHE A 192 17.75 21.18 -8.80
N PRO A 193 16.99 20.24 -8.22
CA PRO A 193 17.49 18.90 -7.94
C PRO A 193 17.74 18.13 -9.24
N VAL A 194 18.74 17.25 -9.22
CA VAL A 194 19.12 16.38 -10.34
C VAL A 194 19.13 14.94 -9.83
N LEU A 195 18.36 14.07 -10.48
CA LEU A 195 18.33 12.65 -10.15
C LEU A 195 19.61 11.96 -10.59
N GLN A 196 20.24 11.19 -9.69
CA GLN A 196 21.33 10.31 -10.09
C GLN A 196 20.80 9.10 -10.85
N THR A 197 21.24 8.92 -12.10
CA THR A 197 20.89 7.77 -12.93
C THR A 197 22.06 6.80 -13.04
N SER A 198 21.76 5.58 -13.46
CA SER A 198 22.74 4.56 -13.83
C SER A 198 22.44 4.10 -15.25
N ASN A 199 23.38 4.33 -16.19
CA ASN A 199 23.22 4.00 -17.61
C ASN A 199 21.92 4.53 -18.24
N GLY A 200 21.53 5.77 -17.90
CA GLY A 200 20.31 6.39 -18.43
C GLY A 200 19.00 5.85 -17.85
N ALA A 201 19.06 5.05 -16.78
CA ALA A 201 17.91 4.49 -16.08
C ALA A 201 17.95 4.83 -14.58
N TRP A 202 16.84 4.58 -13.89
CA TRP A 202 16.86 4.45 -12.45
C TRP A 202 17.66 3.19 -12.08
N GLY A 203 18.69 3.35 -11.26
CA GLY A 203 19.59 2.26 -10.90
C GLY A 203 18.87 1.16 -10.15
N THR A 204 19.18 -0.09 -10.49
CA THR A 204 18.76 -1.27 -9.72
C THR A 204 19.48 -1.35 -8.36
N SER A 205 20.56 -0.60 -8.21
CA SER A 205 21.29 -0.39 -6.96
C SER A 205 21.97 0.98 -6.93
N TYR A 206 22.16 1.50 -5.72
CA TYR A 206 22.92 2.71 -5.43
C TYR A 206 23.75 2.47 -4.16
N ILE A 207 24.75 3.31 -3.92
CA ILE A 207 25.43 3.37 -2.63
C ILE A 207 24.39 3.79 -1.57
N ALA A 208 24.35 3.06 -0.45
CA ALA A 208 23.42 3.39 0.63
C ALA A 208 23.75 4.78 1.21
N PRO A 209 22.74 5.64 1.45
CA PRO A 209 22.96 7.00 1.94
C PRO A 209 23.39 7.06 3.40
N LEU A 210 23.29 5.94 4.13
CA LEU A 210 23.65 5.79 5.54
C LEU A 210 24.19 4.38 5.77
N PRO A 211 25.00 4.16 6.83
CA PRO A 211 25.40 2.81 7.24
C PRO A 211 24.20 1.91 7.49
N LEU A 212 24.19 0.74 6.84
CA LEU A 212 23.06 -0.18 6.90
C LEU A 212 22.82 -0.70 8.31
N ARG A 213 21.55 -0.75 8.69
CA ARG A 213 21.04 -1.28 9.96
C ARG A 213 19.94 -2.30 9.66
N PRO A 214 20.33 -3.56 9.39
CA PRO A 214 19.38 -4.64 9.13
C PRO A 214 18.33 -4.75 10.23
N LEU A 215 17.09 -5.01 9.84
CA LEU A 215 15.97 -5.26 10.74
C LEU A 215 15.58 -6.74 10.69
N GLU A 216 14.75 -7.16 11.65
CA GLU A 216 14.16 -8.49 11.62
C GLU A 216 13.39 -8.73 10.31
N SER A 217 13.49 -9.95 9.79
CA SER A 217 12.80 -10.34 8.57
C SER A 217 11.29 -10.17 8.74
N PRO A 218 10.58 -9.62 7.74
CA PRO A 218 9.12 -9.66 7.74
C PRO A 218 8.58 -11.09 7.52
N SER A 219 9.42 -12.05 7.11
CA SER A 219 9.08 -13.48 7.04
C SER A 219 9.07 -14.10 8.44
N GLY A 220 8.17 -15.04 8.70
CA GLY A 220 8.05 -15.66 10.02
C GLY A 220 6.64 -16.15 10.34
N ILE A 221 6.42 -16.50 11.61
CA ILE A 221 5.15 -17.01 12.12
C ILE A 221 4.57 -15.99 13.10
N ASP A 222 3.32 -15.60 12.87
CA ASP A 222 2.49 -14.88 13.82
C ASP A 222 1.52 -15.87 14.46
N TYR A 223 1.65 -16.09 15.77
CA TYR A 223 0.75 -16.96 16.55
C TYR A 223 -0.47 -16.21 17.09
N PHE A 224 -0.63 -14.93 16.76
CA PHE A 224 -1.69 -14.06 17.26
C PHE A 224 -1.76 -14.01 18.80
N ASN A 225 -0.60 -14.15 19.46
CA ASN A 225 -0.51 -14.08 20.91
C ASN A 225 -0.84 -12.67 21.42
N GLY A 226 -1.52 -12.60 22.56
CA GLY A 226 -1.89 -11.32 23.19
C GLY A 226 -3.29 -10.85 22.79
N THR A 227 -3.54 -9.55 22.93
CA THR A 227 -4.87 -8.94 22.77
C THR A 227 -4.96 -7.95 21.61
N SER A 228 -3.91 -7.84 20.79
CA SER A 228 -3.84 -6.90 19.67
C SER A 228 -3.06 -7.49 18.50
N LEU A 229 -3.40 -7.01 17.30
CA LEU A 229 -2.71 -7.37 16.06
C LEU A 229 -1.51 -6.44 15.84
N GLY A 230 -0.41 -6.99 15.32
CA GLY A 230 0.73 -6.20 14.87
C GLY A 230 0.41 -5.30 13.66
N PRO A 231 1.18 -4.24 13.41
CA PRO A 231 0.90 -3.23 12.37
C PRO A 231 1.07 -3.74 10.92
N GLN A 232 1.52 -4.98 10.73
CA GLN A 232 1.49 -5.65 9.43
C GLN A 232 0.07 -6.05 8.99
N TRP A 233 -0.88 -6.09 9.92
CA TRP A 233 -2.25 -6.52 9.70
C TRP A 233 -3.16 -5.32 9.45
N GLU A 234 -4.04 -5.46 8.46
CA GLU A 234 -5.02 -4.43 8.08
C GLU A 234 -6.36 -5.10 7.78
N TRP A 235 -7.45 -4.54 8.29
CA TRP A 235 -8.80 -4.93 7.92
C TRP A 235 -9.11 -4.48 6.49
N ASN A 236 -9.85 -5.30 5.74
CA ASN A 236 -10.47 -4.84 4.51
C ASN A 236 -11.64 -3.90 4.87
N HIS A 237 -11.49 -2.61 4.58
CA HIS A 237 -12.41 -1.55 5.03
C HIS A 237 -12.47 -1.43 6.58
N ASN A 238 -13.40 -0.62 7.09
CA ASN A 238 -13.62 -0.53 8.54
C ASN A 238 -14.08 -1.91 9.06
N PRO A 239 -13.51 -2.40 10.17
CA PRO A 239 -13.85 -3.72 10.69
C PRO A 239 -15.32 -3.77 11.13
N ASP A 240 -16.00 -4.85 10.73
CA ASP A 240 -17.33 -5.22 11.18
C ASP A 240 -17.23 -6.55 11.91
N THR A 241 -17.56 -6.56 13.20
CA THR A 241 -17.49 -7.75 14.06
C THR A 241 -18.33 -8.95 13.55
N THR A 242 -19.27 -8.74 12.62
CA THR A 242 -20.10 -9.79 12.02
C THR A 242 -19.48 -10.42 10.77
N ARG A 243 -18.59 -9.72 10.07
CA ARG A 243 -17.93 -10.16 8.83
C ARG A 243 -16.53 -9.56 8.75
N ASN A 244 -15.54 -10.36 9.09
CA ASN A 244 -14.16 -9.89 9.18
C ASN A 244 -13.33 -10.45 8.04
N THR A 245 -12.56 -9.58 7.39
CA THR A 245 -11.49 -9.96 6.47
C THR A 245 -10.21 -9.29 6.94
N LEU A 246 -9.35 -10.09 7.57
CA LEU A 246 -8.05 -9.67 8.06
C LEU A 246 -7.02 -9.88 6.96
N SER A 247 -6.30 -8.83 6.57
CA SER A 247 -5.38 -8.90 5.43
C SER A 247 -3.96 -8.50 5.77
N ARG A 248 -3.02 -9.00 4.97
CA ARG A 248 -1.60 -8.65 5.03
C ARG A 248 -1.04 -8.55 3.61
N ARG A 249 -0.12 -7.61 3.38
CA ARG A 249 0.58 -7.46 2.09
C ARG A 249 1.42 -8.71 1.79
N ILE A 250 1.49 -9.09 0.52
CA ILE A 250 2.33 -10.18 0.02
C ILE A 250 3.79 -9.70 0.00
N LEU A 251 4.72 -10.54 0.45
CA LEU A 251 6.15 -10.23 0.40
C LEU A 251 6.68 -10.62 -0.98
N GLY A 252 7.18 -9.62 -1.72
CA GLY A 252 7.60 -9.82 -3.10
C GLY A 252 9.04 -10.34 -3.25
N PRO A 253 9.40 -10.80 -4.47
CA PRO A 253 8.50 -10.94 -5.61
C PRO A 253 7.70 -12.25 -5.57
N THR A 254 8.05 -13.19 -4.68
CA THR A 254 7.26 -14.39 -4.40
C THR A 254 7.17 -14.62 -2.89
N SER A 255 6.00 -15.05 -2.43
CA SER A 255 5.83 -15.55 -1.07
C SER A 255 4.75 -16.63 -1.01
N SER A 256 4.73 -17.35 0.11
CA SER A 256 3.58 -18.18 0.50
C SER A 256 3.11 -17.80 1.89
N GLY A 257 1.81 -17.58 2.05
CA GLY A 257 1.16 -17.54 3.35
C GLY A 257 0.61 -18.93 3.70
N THR A 258 0.69 -19.34 4.96
CA THR A 258 0.03 -20.55 5.47
C THR A 258 -0.69 -20.22 6.77
N ILE A 259 -1.99 -20.51 6.86
CA ILE A 259 -2.72 -20.45 8.14
C ILE A 259 -3.00 -21.84 8.69
N ILE A 260 -3.08 -21.93 10.01
CA ILE A 260 -3.68 -23.07 10.70
C ILE A 260 -5.07 -22.67 11.16
N LEU A 261 -6.08 -23.33 10.60
CA LEU A 261 -7.49 -23.06 10.80
C LEU A 261 -8.12 -24.20 11.59
N ASN A 262 -8.70 -23.88 12.75
CA ASN A 262 -9.54 -24.78 13.53
C ASN A 262 -11.02 -24.40 13.37
N VAL A 263 -11.84 -25.37 12.97
CA VAL A 263 -13.24 -25.22 12.58
C VAL A 263 -14.24 -25.89 13.50
N GLU A 264 -13.82 -26.28 14.70
CA GLU A 264 -14.67 -26.97 15.69
C GLU A 264 -16.03 -26.29 15.91
N ASN A 265 -16.04 -24.96 15.92
CA ASN A 265 -17.22 -24.14 16.21
C ASN A 265 -17.99 -23.67 14.96
N MET A 266 -17.63 -24.11 13.75
CA MET A 266 -18.39 -23.77 12.54
C MET A 266 -19.82 -24.32 12.63
N LYS A 267 -20.79 -23.55 12.14
CA LYS A 267 -22.20 -23.95 12.00
C LYS A 267 -22.54 -24.24 10.54
N ASP A 268 -23.69 -24.86 10.30
CA ASP A 268 -24.18 -25.12 8.94
C ASP A 268 -24.26 -23.82 8.14
N GLY A 269 -23.64 -23.80 6.97
CA GLY A 269 -23.56 -22.63 6.09
C GLY A 269 -22.31 -21.76 6.29
N ASP A 270 -21.48 -22.02 7.29
CA ASP A 270 -20.25 -21.25 7.52
C ASP A 270 -19.20 -21.52 6.43
N ARG A 271 -18.41 -20.49 6.14
CA ARG A 271 -17.31 -20.46 5.17
C ARG A 271 -16.16 -19.68 5.79
N ALA A 272 -15.01 -20.33 5.95
CA ALA A 272 -13.81 -19.69 6.48
C ALA A 272 -12.58 -20.13 5.70
N GLY A 273 -11.63 -19.23 5.47
CA GLY A 273 -10.50 -19.57 4.64
C GLY A 273 -9.47 -18.49 4.46
N PHE A 274 -8.66 -18.71 3.43
CA PHE A 274 -7.49 -17.94 3.09
C PHE A 274 -7.49 -17.58 1.59
N ALA A 275 -7.32 -16.30 1.29
CA ALA A 275 -7.58 -15.73 -0.02
C ALA A 275 -6.38 -14.97 -0.58
N LEU A 276 -6.33 -14.91 -1.91
CA LEU A 276 -5.71 -13.79 -2.62
C LEU A 276 -6.79 -12.75 -2.86
N LEU A 277 -6.67 -11.63 -2.14
CA LEU A 277 -7.66 -10.56 -2.14
C LEU A 277 -7.23 -9.41 -3.06
N ARG A 278 -8.10 -9.12 -4.02
CA ARG A 278 -8.11 -7.93 -4.89
C ARG A 278 -9.50 -7.76 -5.53
N ASP A 279 -9.63 -6.87 -6.51
CA ASP A 279 -10.82 -6.71 -7.34
C ASP A 279 -11.18 -7.98 -8.14
N THR A 280 -10.19 -8.82 -8.45
CA THR A 280 -10.41 -10.22 -8.80
C THR A 280 -9.75 -11.13 -7.76
N SER A 281 -10.54 -11.99 -7.14
CA SER A 281 -10.14 -12.78 -5.97
C SER A 281 -10.40 -14.27 -6.15
N ALA A 282 -9.66 -15.07 -5.40
CA ALA A 282 -9.89 -16.49 -5.21
C ALA A 282 -9.48 -16.90 -3.80
N TRP A 283 -10.07 -17.97 -3.29
CA TRP A 283 -9.79 -18.44 -1.94
C TRP A 283 -9.81 -19.95 -1.82
N VAL A 284 -9.10 -20.46 -0.82
CA VAL A 284 -9.18 -21.83 -0.34
C VAL A 284 -9.66 -21.83 1.10
N GLY A 285 -10.57 -22.72 1.46
CA GLY A 285 -11.22 -22.65 2.77
C GLY A 285 -12.01 -23.89 3.11
N VAL A 286 -12.45 -23.95 4.36
CA VAL A 286 -13.39 -24.95 4.84
C VAL A 286 -14.80 -24.41 4.67
N ARG A 287 -15.70 -25.26 4.17
CA ARG A 287 -17.13 -25.03 4.20
C ARG A 287 -17.85 -26.11 4.99
N ARG A 288 -18.87 -25.71 5.74
CA ARG A 288 -19.77 -26.63 6.44
C ARG A 288 -21.14 -26.63 5.77
N ASP A 289 -21.58 -27.80 5.33
CA ASP A 289 -22.89 -28.02 4.71
C ASP A 289 -23.62 -29.12 5.47
N GLY A 290 -24.62 -28.73 6.26
CA GLY A 290 -25.20 -29.58 7.29
C GLY A 290 -24.11 -30.00 8.28
N THR A 291 -23.82 -31.30 8.33
CA THR A 291 -22.78 -31.89 9.18
C THR A 291 -21.46 -32.13 8.45
N ALA A 292 -21.43 -32.04 7.12
CA ALA A 292 -20.26 -32.35 6.33
C ALA A 292 -19.30 -31.16 6.26
N LEU A 293 -17.99 -31.46 6.37
CA LEU A 293 -16.91 -30.52 6.11
C LEU A 293 -16.26 -30.82 4.77
N LYS A 294 -16.04 -29.77 3.98
CA LYS A 294 -15.26 -29.83 2.74
C LYS A 294 -14.20 -28.75 2.73
N ILE A 295 -13.02 -29.08 2.24
CA ILE A 295 -12.08 -28.05 1.76
C ILE A 295 -12.48 -27.73 0.34
N SER A 296 -12.61 -26.45 0.03
CA SER A 296 -13.00 -25.97 -1.29
C SER A 296 -12.08 -24.85 -1.74
N MET A 297 -11.81 -24.81 -3.05
CA MET A 297 -11.29 -23.63 -3.70
C MET A 297 -12.41 -22.94 -4.47
N TRP A 298 -12.53 -21.64 -4.28
CA TRP A 298 -13.44 -20.75 -5.01
C TRP A 298 -12.64 -19.78 -5.87
N SER A 299 -13.12 -19.54 -7.09
CA SER A 299 -12.52 -18.58 -8.02
C SER A 299 -13.60 -17.78 -8.73
N GLY A 300 -13.19 -16.74 -9.46
CA GLY A 300 -14.10 -15.88 -10.23
C GLY A 300 -14.84 -14.84 -9.39
N LEU A 301 -14.35 -14.52 -8.18
CA LEU A 301 -14.86 -13.40 -7.42
C LEU A 301 -14.39 -12.11 -8.09
N THR A 302 -15.32 -11.20 -8.41
CA THR A 302 -15.01 -9.94 -9.11
C THR A 302 -15.75 -8.74 -8.54
N MET A 303 -15.15 -7.56 -8.67
CA MET A 303 -15.72 -6.26 -8.32
C MET A 303 -15.86 -5.37 -9.55
N THR A 304 -16.88 -4.50 -9.56
CA THR A 304 -17.01 -3.42 -10.55
C THR A 304 -16.03 -2.28 -10.23
N SER A 305 -15.82 -1.35 -11.16
CA SER A 305 -15.03 -0.13 -10.96
C SER A 305 -15.54 0.81 -9.86
N THR A 306 -16.75 0.60 -9.35
CA THR A 306 -17.36 1.37 -8.26
C THR A 306 -17.32 0.62 -6.93
N TRP A 307 -16.49 -0.42 -6.82
CA TRP A 307 -16.34 -1.29 -5.64
C TRP A 307 -17.55 -2.19 -5.34
N ALA A 308 -18.56 -2.24 -6.21
CA ALA A 308 -19.68 -3.15 -6.03
C ALA A 308 -19.26 -4.59 -6.35
N THR A 309 -19.83 -5.58 -5.65
CA THR A 309 -19.64 -7.00 -6.00
C THR A 309 -20.27 -7.27 -7.37
N ALA A 310 -19.46 -7.71 -8.33
CA ALA A 310 -19.93 -8.09 -9.66
C ALA A 310 -20.20 -9.60 -9.75
N ASN A 311 -19.38 -10.42 -9.09
CA ASN A 311 -19.57 -11.86 -9.01
C ASN A 311 -19.04 -12.40 -7.68
N THR A 312 -19.78 -13.34 -7.08
CA THR A 312 -19.40 -14.03 -5.83
C THR A 312 -18.56 -15.28 -6.07
N GLY A 313 -18.25 -15.59 -7.33
CA GLY A 313 -17.45 -16.74 -7.75
C GLY A 313 -18.18 -18.07 -7.64
N SER A 314 -17.47 -19.15 -7.99
CA SER A 314 -17.95 -20.53 -7.91
C SER A 314 -16.89 -21.48 -7.36
N GLU A 315 -17.33 -22.61 -6.80
CA GLU A 315 -16.45 -23.69 -6.39
C GLU A 315 -15.82 -24.30 -7.65
N VAL A 316 -14.49 -24.32 -7.71
CA VAL A 316 -13.75 -24.88 -8.86
C VAL A 316 -13.11 -26.23 -8.53
N SER A 317 -12.91 -26.53 -7.25
CA SER A 317 -12.40 -27.82 -6.77
C SER A 317 -12.75 -28.00 -5.29
N SER A 318 -12.94 -29.24 -4.84
CA SER A 318 -13.16 -29.56 -3.43
C SER A 318 -12.70 -30.96 -3.05
N ALA A 319 -12.51 -31.17 -1.75
CA ALA A 319 -12.24 -32.47 -1.15
C ALA A 319 -13.03 -32.62 0.15
N SER A 320 -13.65 -33.78 0.35
CA SER A 320 -14.24 -34.16 1.64
C SER A 320 -13.13 -34.39 2.66
N VAL A 321 -13.30 -33.87 3.86
CA VAL A 321 -12.32 -33.98 4.94
C VAL A 321 -12.98 -34.36 6.26
N SER A 322 -12.19 -34.93 7.16
CA SER A 322 -12.56 -35.20 8.55
C SER A 322 -11.62 -34.46 9.51
N GLY A 323 -12.02 -34.38 10.78
CA GLY A 323 -11.31 -33.61 11.79
C GLY A 323 -11.69 -32.12 11.80
N THR A 324 -11.00 -31.36 12.63
CA THR A 324 -11.33 -29.95 12.90
C THR A 324 -10.18 -28.98 12.62
N ARG A 325 -8.98 -29.46 12.30
CA ARG A 325 -7.77 -28.66 12.16
C ARG A 325 -7.14 -28.85 10.80
N PHE A 326 -6.95 -27.75 10.07
CA PHE A 326 -6.48 -27.75 8.69
C PHE A 326 -5.42 -26.67 8.44
N TRP A 327 -4.49 -26.95 7.55
CA TRP A 327 -3.51 -25.99 7.07
C TRP A 327 -3.94 -25.52 5.68
N LEU A 328 -4.05 -24.21 5.50
CA LEU A 328 -4.39 -23.60 4.21
C LEU A 328 -3.21 -22.77 3.75
N ARG A 329 -2.67 -23.05 2.56
CA ARG A 329 -1.53 -22.33 2.00
C ARG A 329 -1.90 -21.67 0.69
N VAL A 330 -1.43 -20.43 0.53
CA VAL A 330 -1.55 -19.67 -0.71
C VAL A 330 -0.17 -19.16 -1.10
N TYR A 331 0.32 -19.62 -2.23
CA TYR A 331 1.51 -19.09 -2.90
C TYR A 331 1.09 -17.96 -3.85
N ALA A 332 1.94 -16.93 -3.99
CA ALA A 332 1.75 -15.88 -4.97
C ALA A 332 3.09 -15.48 -5.62
N ASP A 333 3.10 -15.44 -6.95
CA ASP A 333 4.09 -14.71 -7.76
C ASP A 333 3.54 -13.32 -8.05
N ILE A 334 4.21 -12.27 -7.57
CA ILE A 334 3.82 -10.88 -7.76
C ILE A 334 4.88 -10.06 -8.52
N HIS A 335 5.76 -10.72 -9.28
CA HIS A 335 6.61 -10.00 -10.25
C HIS A 335 5.74 -9.16 -11.18
N ALA A 336 6.23 -8.00 -11.59
CA ALA A 336 5.48 -7.17 -12.53
C ALA A 336 5.23 -7.90 -13.87
N GLY A 337 4.02 -7.71 -14.42
CA GLY A 337 3.64 -8.22 -15.73
C GLY A 337 2.50 -9.26 -15.72
N THR A 338 2.23 -9.83 -16.90
CA THR A 338 1.11 -10.75 -17.13
C THR A 338 1.45 -12.20 -16.76
N GLY A 339 0.40 -13.04 -16.65
CA GLY A 339 0.55 -14.48 -16.48
C GLY A 339 1.06 -14.94 -15.12
N LYS A 340 1.11 -14.02 -14.14
CA LYS A 340 1.54 -14.34 -12.77
C LYS A 340 0.49 -15.14 -12.04
N GLN A 341 0.92 -16.12 -11.26
CA GLN A 341 0.03 -17.13 -10.70
C GLN A 341 0.00 -17.09 -9.18
N GLY A 342 -1.20 -17.27 -8.64
CA GLY A 342 -1.46 -17.72 -7.29
C GLY A 342 -1.81 -19.20 -7.28
N TYR A 343 -1.33 -19.95 -6.28
CA TYR A 343 -1.64 -21.37 -6.11
C TYR A 343 -2.21 -21.63 -4.71
N PHE A 344 -3.23 -22.47 -4.67
CA PHE A 344 -4.03 -22.73 -3.48
C PHE A 344 -3.89 -24.18 -3.04
N TYR A 345 -3.55 -24.39 -1.78
CA TYR A 345 -3.26 -25.69 -1.22
C TYR A 345 -3.94 -25.88 0.13
N TYR A 346 -4.15 -27.14 0.50
CA TYR A 346 -4.53 -27.51 1.85
C TYR A 346 -3.73 -28.72 2.35
N SER A 347 -3.73 -28.92 3.66
CA SER A 347 -3.17 -30.10 4.31
C SER A 347 -3.98 -30.44 5.57
N THR A 348 -4.08 -31.73 5.89
CA THR A 348 -4.73 -32.26 7.09
C THR A 348 -3.73 -32.72 8.15
N ASP A 349 -2.43 -32.79 7.83
CA ASP A 349 -1.35 -33.24 8.72
C ASP A 349 -0.29 -32.16 8.97
N GLY A 350 -0.38 -31.02 8.28
CA GLY A 350 0.58 -29.92 8.33
C GLY A 350 1.90 -30.19 7.62
N LYS A 351 2.02 -31.34 6.94
CA LYS A 351 3.25 -31.81 6.27
C LYS A 351 3.04 -31.97 4.77
N SER A 352 1.97 -32.66 4.38
CA SER A 352 1.66 -33.01 2.99
C SER A 352 0.61 -32.06 2.44
N PHE A 353 0.99 -31.17 1.52
CA PHE A 353 0.07 -30.22 0.91
C PHE A 353 -0.46 -30.70 -0.45
N GLN A 354 -1.77 -30.63 -0.61
CA GLN A 354 -2.46 -30.94 -1.85
C GLN A 354 -2.92 -29.65 -2.53
N LYS A 355 -2.58 -29.49 -3.81
CA LYS A 355 -2.98 -28.34 -4.62
C LYS A 355 -4.44 -28.51 -5.07
N LEU A 356 -5.27 -27.50 -4.83
CA LEU A 356 -6.67 -27.48 -5.26
C LEU A 356 -6.92 -26.66 -6.52
N GLY A 357 -6.06 -25.68 -6.81
CA GLY A 357 -6.21 -24.87 -8.00
C GLY A 357 -5.29 -23.66 -8.05
N SER A 358 -5.65 -22.72 -8.91
CA SER A 358 -4.85 -21.53 -9.20
C SER A 358 -5.69 -20.33 -9.60
N LEU A 359 -5.12 -19.14 -9.45
CA LEU A 359 -5.65 -17.88 -9.98
C LEU A 359 -4.55 -17.21 -10.81
N THR A 360 -4.87 -16.77 -12.03
CA THR A 360 -4.02 -15.81 -12.75
C THR A 360 -4.28 -14.42 -12.18
N LEU A 361 -3.23 -13.80 -11.65
CA LEU A 361 -3.33 -12.52 -10.95
C LEU A 361 -3.54 -11.39 -11.95
N ASN A 362 -4.58 -10.57 -11.72
CA ASN A 362 -4.85 -9.39 -12.51
C ASN A 362 -3.77 -8.32 -12.31
N GLN A 363 -3.23 -7.77 -13.41
CA GLN A 363 -2.24 -6.69 -13.40
C GLN A 363 -2.82 -5.27 -13.62
N ALA A 364 -4.14 -5.13 -13.80
CA ALA A 364 -4.76 -3.81 -13.99
C ALA A 364 -4.46 -2.90 -12.79
N TRP A 365 -4.40 -1.58 -12.97
CA TRP A 365 -4.07 -0.64 -11.88
C TRP A 365 -5.27 -0.29 -10.98
N ASN A 366 -6.49 -0.71 -11.36
CA ASN A 366 -7.75 -0.34 -10.72
C ASN A 366 -7.63 -0.39 -9.19
N PHE A 367 -8.13 0.67 -8.56
CA PHE A 367 -8.11 0.92 -7.12
C PHE A 367 -6.75 1.19 -6.48
N PHE A 368 -5.65 0.96 -7.21
CA PHE A 368 -4.27 1.16 -6.77
C PHE A 368 -3.64 0.18 -5.75
N PRO A 369 -4.27 -0.93 -5.27
CA PRO A 369 -3.58 -1.91 -4.44
C PRO A 369 -2.98 -3.04 -5.28
N GLY A 370 -1.92 -3.64 -4.76
CA GLY A 370 -1.50 -5.00 -5.14
C GLY A 370 -2.35 -6.07 -4.45
N TYR A 371 -2.15 -7.33 -4.83
CA TYR A 371 -2.78 -8.47 -4.14
C TYR A 371 -2.34 -8.56 -2.68
N ARG A 372 -3.25 -9.08 -1.85
CA ARG A 372 -3.03 -9.30 -0.43
C ARG A 372 -3.38 -10.72 -0.04
N TYR A 373 -2.72 -11.24 0.97
CA TYR A 373 -3.25 -12.39 1.71
C TYR A 373 -4.41 -11.92 2.57
N ALA A 374 -5.48 -12.70 2.63
CA ALA A 374 -6.63 -12.37 3.47
C ALA A 374 -7.26 -13.60 4.13
N ILE A 375 -7.53 -13.48 5.42
CA ILE A 375 -8.21 -14.47 6.25
C ILE A 375 -9.63 -13.98 6.46
N PHE A 376 -10.62 -14.84 6.25
CA PHE A 376 -12.03 -14.45 6.38
C PHE A 376 -12.86 -15.53 7.05
N ASN A 377 -14.01 -15.12 7.59
CA ASN A 377 -15.08 -15.99 8.06
C ASN A 377 -16.45 -15.32 7.79
N TYR A 378 -17.40 -16.05 7.22
CA TYR A 378 -18.79 -15.60 7.05
C TYR A 378 -19.77 -16.78 7.03
N ALA A 379 -21.04 -16.49 7.32
CA ALA A 379 -22.14 -17.46 7.27
C ALA A 379 -23.05 -17.23 6.06
N THR A 380 -23.52 -18.31 5.45
CA THR A 380 -24.51 -18.27 4.35
C THR A 380 -25.95 -18.56 4.79
N LYS A 381 -26.14 -19.10 6.00
CA LYS A 381 -27.45 -19.48 6.55
C LYS A 381 -27.80 -18.71 7.82
N THR A 382 -27.04 -18.90 8.91
CA THR A 382 -27.33 -18.27 10.21
C THR A 382 -26.04 -17.90 10.92
N LEU A 383 -26.04 -16.77 11.63
CA LEU A 383 -24.90 -16.32 12.44
C LEU A 383 -24.71 -17.21 13.68
N GLY A 384 -23.55 -17.09 14.33
CA GLY A 384 -23.24 -17.74 15.62
C GLY A 384 -22.16 -18.82 15.55
N GLY A 385 -21.65 -19.12 14.36
CA GLY A 385 -20.44 -19.93 14.21
C GLY A 385 -19.16 -19.13 14.25
N SER A 386 -18.06 -19.81 14.57
CA SER A 386 -16.74 -19.21 14.68
C SER A 386 -15.63 -20.19 14.29
N VAL A 387 -14.46 -19.64 14.02
CA VAL A 387 -13.22 -20.38 13.76
C VAL A 387 -12.09 -19.80 14.58
N LEU A 388 -11.08 -20.62 14.86
CA LEU A 388 -9.83 -20.19 15.48
C LEU A 388 -8.71 -20.25 14.43
N ILE A 389 -7.99 -19.14 14.29
CA ILE A 389 -6.75 -19.11 13.52
C ILE A 389 -5.60 -19.26 14.51
N GLU A 390 -4.93 -20.41 14.52
CA GLU A 390 -3.86 -20.69 15.49
C GLU A 390 -2.54 -20.00 15.11
N SER A 391 -2.31 -19.79 13.81
CA SER A 391 -1.14 -19.04 13.33
C SER A 391 -1.27 -18.63 11.87
N PHE A 392 -0.46 -17.64 11.48
CA PHE A 392 -0.16 -17.28 10.11
C PHE A 392 1.36 -17.31 9.91
N LYS A 393 1.85 -18.15 9.01
CA LYS A 393 3.23 -18.18 8.55
C LYS A 393 3.36 -17.51 7.20
N VAL A 394 4.40 -16.70 6.99
CA VAL A 394 4.82 -16.23 5.66
C VAL A 394 6.26 -16.60 5.39
N ASP A 395 6.48 -17.21 4.23
CA ASP A 395 7.79 -17.55 3.68
C ASP A 395 8.04 -16.71 2.42
N SER A 396 9.22 -16.10 2.30
CA SER A 396 9.67 -15.36 1.11
C SER A 396 11.16 -15.66 0.89
N PRO A 397 11.56 -16.32 -0.23
CA PRO A 397 10.70 -16.77 -1.33
C PRO A 397 9.65 -17.81 -0.90
N GLY A 398 8.55 -17.88 -1.64
CA GLY A 398 7.39 -18.70 -1.29
C GLY A 398 7.57 -20.19 -1.55
N LEU A 399 6.91 -21.02 -0.75
CA LEU A 399 6.87 -22.48 -0.91
C LEU A 399 5.68 -22.91 -1.79
N THR A 400 5.94 -23.84 -2.71
CA THR A 400 4.93 -24.42 -3.63
C THR A 400 4.62 -25.89 -3.36
N THR A 401 5.29 -26.49 -2.37
CA THR A 401 5.17 -27.90 -1.93
C THR A 401 4.97 -28.00 -0.44
#